data_AF-A0A7V9ASW2-F1
#
_entry.id   AF-A0A7V9ASW2-F1
#
_cell.length_a   1.000
_cell.length_b   1.000
_cell.length_c   1.000
_cell.angle_alpha   90.00
_cell.angle_beta   90.00
_cell.angle_gamma   90.00
#
_symmetry.space_group_name_H-M   'P 1'
#
loop_
_entity.id
_entity.type
_entity.pdbx_description
1 polymer ?
#
loop_
_entity_poly.entity_id
_entity_poly.type
_entity_poly.pdbx_seq_one_letter_code
_entity_poly.pdbx_strand_id
1 'polypeptide(L)'
;MTTTDAVIAYDVTRSIVERGSIAMTGEVPGYAPYRGVDGRQYSPFGIAQSIWNVPFYVAGRRAADVMGGGKATAQTIPKAVVALGTVPAVALLAWVCFQIALALGAVPIAALRAVLLLIFGTSLWPYSGFGFNQPLTALFLWSAVFFAIDARTRYSGLVAGVCAGLAILTRHEMLIAAVLIGMYVAMRSWHKDRAFTALYAAGLLPMIAAWCWLNWWRFGHPFESGYFRDQTPGFGSSIWAGGAGLLLSPYASLIVYSPVVLLSVAGLRALWRRDRSATLLFATLFFGYFVFYASLGNWMGGRSYGPRYLVPLLPALVLPLAFWSPSRRWRYLVVGVATLSVLVQIPGVAVDYSKVRMESARAGETVAQDMRWGSMPLLLNARATVFNGHRAVRYLAGRDGAPSVAIGQNDLSTALSFSLDFWWLYLAYVGIIDRLTALVVALALAASAAVALRMAWVTASRASSVMSGERA
;
A
#
# COMPACT_ATOMS: atom_id res chain seq x y z
N MET A 1 2.59 12.37 6.92
CA MET A 1 1.18 12.02 6.66
C MET A 1 0.47 13.21 6.04
N THR A 2 0.21 13.17 4.73
CA THR A 2 -0.15 14.35 3.92
C THR A 2 -1.26 14.06 2.90
N THR A 3 -1.71 12.82 2.80
CA THR A 3 -2.79 12.42 1.89
C THR A 3 -4.13 12.57 2.59
N THR A 4 -5.18 12.93 1.85
CA THR A 4 -6.53 13.10 2.42
C THR A 4 -7.00 11.81 3.11
N ASP A 5 -6.81 10.66 2.46
CA ASP A 5 -7.15 9.34 2.99
C ASP A 5 -6.44 9.06 4.34
N ALA A 6 -5.14 9.34 4.42
CA ALA A 6 -4.34 9.11 5.61
C ALA A 6 -4.74 10.05 6.76
N VAL A 7 -5.01 11.32 6.45
CA VAL A 7 -5.45 12.32 7.44
C VAL A 7 -6.82 11.93 8.03
N ILE A 8 -7.74 11.46 7.20
CA ILE A 8 -9.07 11.01 7.66
C ILE A 8 -8.96 9.76 8.51
N ALA A 9 -8.17 8.76 8.07
CA ALA A 9 -7.94 7.56 8.86
C ALA A 9 -7.33 7.90 10.24
N TYR A 10 -6.37 8.83 10.27
CA TYR A 10 -5.77 9.33 11.50
C TYR A 10 -6.79 10.05 12.40
N ASP A 11 -7.63 10.92 11.85
CA ASP A 11 -8.65 11.64 12.62
C ASP A 11 -9.65 10.67 13.27
N VAL A 12 -10.09 9.66 12.53
CA VAL A 12 -10.95 8.59 13.08
C VAL A 12 -10.22 7.79 14.16
N THR A 13 -8.95 7.43 13.95
CA THR A 13 -8.14 6.76 15.00
C THR A 13 -8.06 7.60 16.26
N ARG A 14 -7.84 8.91 16.12
CA ARG A 14 -7.82 9.85 17.23
C ARG A 14 -9.17 9.91 17.94
N SER A 15 -10.29 10.01 17.22
CA SER A 15 -11.64 9.99 17.80
C SER A 15 -11.92 8.70 18.56
N ILE A 16 -11.46 7.55 18.06
CA ILE A 16 -11.62 6.26 18.74
C ILE A 16 -10.90 6.30 20.09
N VAL A 17 -9.63 6.74 20.10
CA VAL A 17 -8.78 6.73 21.30
C VAL A 17 -9.18 7.81 22.31
N GLU A 18 -9.52 9.01 21.84
CA GLU A 18 -9.74 10.18 22.72
C GLU A 18 -11.19 10.38 23.13
N ARG A 19 -12.14 9.90 22.33
CA ARG A 19 -13.58 10.20 22.51
C ARG A 19 -14.47 8.97 22.51
N GLY A 20 -13.92 7.77 22.26
CA GLY A 20 -14.72 6.56 22.09
C GLY A 20 -15.71 6.66 20.92
N SER A 21 -15.36 7.42 19.88
CA SER A 21 -16.25 7.72 18.74
C SER A 21 -15.59 7.43 17.41
N ILE A 22 -16.38 7.07 16.39
CA ILE A 22 -15.92 6.92 15.00
C ILE A 22 -16.26 8.12 14.12
N ALA A 23 -16.90 9.15 14.69
CA ALA A 23 -17.18 10.41 14.01
C ALA A 23 -15.90 11.23 13.84
N MET A 24 -15.81 11.96 12.73
CA MET A 24 -14.69 12.89 12.49
C MET A 24 -14.78 14.08 13.45
N THR A 25 -13.62 14.62 13.85
CA THR A 25 -13.55 15.68 14.88
C THR A 25 -13.96 17.06 14.37
N GLY A 26 -13.97 17.26 13.05
CA GLY A 26 -14.35 18.51 12.40
C GLY A 26 -14.91 18.30 11.00
N GLU A 27 -15.35 19.39 10.39
CA GLU A 27 -15.90 19.35 9.04
C GLU A 27 -14.78 19.39 7.99
N VAL A 28 -14.78 18.39 7.11
CA VAL A 28 -13.87 18.35 5.96
C VAL A 28 -14.60 18.90 4.72
N PRO A 29 -14.08 19.94 4.05
CA PRO A 29 -14.66 20.44 2.81
C PRO A 29 -14.77 19.33 1.76
N GLY A 30 -15.91 19.27 1.05
CA GLY A 30 -16.20 18.22 0.08
C GLY A 30 -16.70 16.90 0.67
N TYR A 31 -16.78 16.76 2.00
CA TYR A 31 -17.28 15.55 2.67
C TYR A 31 -18.74 15.65 3.12
N ALA A 32 -19.50 16.62 2.61
CA ALA A 32 -20.93 16.74 2.86
C ALA A 32 -21.74 15.45 2.56
N PRO A 33 -21.45 14.67 1.50
CA PRO A 33 -22.13 13.39 1.24
C PRO A 33 -21.98 12.35 2.34
N TYR A 34 -20.94 12.46 3.17
CA TYR A 34 -20.59 11.51 4.23
C TYR A 34 -21.14 11.91 5.61
N ARG A 35 -22.13 12.82 5.66
CA ARG A 35 -22.88 13.10 6.89
C ARG A 35 -23.83 11.95 7.22
N GLY A 36 -23.75 11.50 8.46
CA GLY A 36 -24.64 10.50 9.02
C GLY A 36 -26.01 11.06 9.40
N VAL A 37 -26.89 10.16 9.86
CA VAL A 37 -28.26 10.50 10.31
C VAL A 37 -28.29 11.42 11.53
N ASP A 38 -27.19 11.47 12.28
CA ASP A 38 -26.99 12.31 13.45
C ASP A 38 -26.32 13.68 13.12
N GLY A 39 -26.17 14.00 11.83
CA GLY A 39 -25.58 15.25 11.34
C GLY A 39 -24.05 15.33 11.42
N ARG A 40 -23.38 14.35 12.06
CA ARG A 40 -21.92 14.27 12.14
C ARG A 40 -21.32 13.72 10.86
N GLN A 41 -20.09 14.09 10.55
CA GLN A 41 -19.37 13.55 9.39
C GLN A 41 -18.63 12.25 9.76
N TYR A 42 -18.70 11.27 8.88
CA TYR A 42 -18.01 9.99 9.02
C TYR A 42 -17.02 9.75 7.89
N SER A 43 -15.98 8.97 8.17
CA SER A 43 -15.07 8.51 7.12
C SER A 43 -15.80 7.57 6.15
N PRO A 44 -15.65 7.76 4.83
CA PRO A 44 -16.10 6.79 3.84
C PRO A 44 -15.21 5.54 3.79
N PHE A 45 -13.99 5.63 4.31
CA PHE A 45 -13.06 4.50 4.31
C PHE A 45 -13.45 3.46 5.37
N GLY A 46 -13.05 2.21 5.15
CA GLY A 46 -13.28 1.14 6.09
C GLY A 46 -12.54 1.38 7.43
N ILE A 47 -13.17 0.92 8.52
CA ILE A 47 -12.69 1.15 9.90
C ILE A 47 -11.39 0.41 10.23
N ALA A 48 -11.05 -0.67 9.51
CA ALA A 48 -9.92 -1.53 9.84
C ALA A 48 -8.58 -0.78 9.81
N GLN A 49 -8.41 0.19 8.90
CA GLN A 49 -7.21 1.04 8.89
C GLN A 49 -7.11 1.88 10.17
N SER A 50 -8.22 2.46 10.63
CA SER A 50 -8.23 3.28 11.83
C SER A 50 -7.95 2.46 13.08
N ILE A 51 -8.45 1.22 13.14
CA ILE A 51 -8.16 0.26 14.23
C ILE A 51 -6.69 -0.16 14.20
N TRP A 52 -6.15 -0.50 13.03
CA TRP A 52 -4.73 -0.83 12.86
C TRP A 52 -3.81 0.30 13.35
N ASN A 53 -4.22 1.55 13.12
CA ASN A 53 -3.46 2.73 13.52
C ASN A 53 -3.49 3.01 15.04
N VAL A 54 -4.40 2.42 15.82
CA VAL A 54 -4.55 2.68 17.28
C VAL A 54 -3.25 2.48 18.07
N PRO A 55 -2.56 1.31 18.01
CA PRO A 55 -1.33 1.12 18.77
C PRO A 55 -0.24 2.14 18.39
N PHE A 56 -0.14 2.50 17.11
CA PHE A 56 0.82 3.49 16.62
C PHE A 56 0.46 4.92 17.08
N TYR A 57 -0.83 5.25 17.13
CA TYR A 57 -1.31 6.53 17.65
C TYR A 57 -0.99 6.67 19.14
N VAL A 58 -1.29 5.64 19.94
CA VAL A 58 -1.00 5.63 21.38
C VAL A 58 0.50 5.75 21.62
N ALA A 59 1.33 4.98 20.91
CA ALA A 59 2.78 5.08 20.99
C ALA A 59 3.29 6.48 20.62
N GLY A 60 2.77 7.06 19.53
CA GLY A 60 3.15 8.40 19.10
C GLY A 60 2.72 9.50 20.08
N ARG A 61 1.55 9.36 20.72
CA ARG A 61 1.10 10.27 21.77
C ARG A 61 2.01 10.21 22.99
N ARG A 62 2.36 9.01 23.45
CA ARG A 62 3.29 8.81 24.56
C ARG A 62 4.68 9.39 24.25
N ALA A 63 5.17 9.19 23.03
CA ALA A 63 6.43 9.78 22.59
C ALA A 63 6.38 11.32 22.60
N ALA A 64 5.25 11.92 22.18
CA ALA A 64 5.05 13.36 22.23
C ALA A 64 5.04 13.91 23.67
N ASP A 65 4.41 13.19 24.60
CA ASP A 65 4.36 13.58 26.02
C ASP A 65 5.77 13.61 26.64
N VAL A 66 6.63 12.64 26.30
CA VAL A 66 8.02 12.55 26.79
C VAL A 66 8.92 13.66 26.22
N MET A 67 8.69 14.06 24.97
CA MET A 67 9.53 15.06 24.27
C MET A 67 9.23 16.52 24.63
N GLY A 68 8.35 16.79 25.59
CA GLY A 68 7.94 18.14 25.99
C GLY A 68 6.77 18.64 25.14
N GLY A 69 5.60 18.75 25.79
CA GLY A 69 4.26 18.91 25.19
C GLY A 69 3.94 20.25 24.50
N GLY A 70 4.82 20.75 23.64
CA GLY A 70 4.46 21.85 22.73
C GLY A 70 3.35 21.44 21.75
N LYS A 71 2.47 22.38 21.37
CA LYS A 71 1.36 22.13 20.43
C LYS A 71 1.82 21.51 19.10
N ALA A 72 2.99 21.90 18.60
CA ALA A 72 3.56 21.35 17.35
C ALA A 72 3.99 19.88 17.51
N THR A 73 4.66 19.54 18.61
CA THR A 73 5.09 18.17 18.96
C THR A 73 3.89 17.24 19.13
N ALA A 74 2.87 17.70 19.86
CA ALA A 74 1.64 16.96 20.11
C ALA A 74 0.83 16.62 18.84
N GLN A 75 0.95 17.42 17.78
CA GLN A 75 0.26 17.18 16.51
C GLN A 75 1.10 16.40 15.50
N THR A 76 2.43 16.56 15.51
CA THR A 76 3.31 16.04 14.46
C THR A 76 3.77 14.61 14.74
N ILE A 77 4.18 14.32 15.99
CA ILE A 77 4.75 13.02 16.35
C ILE A 77 3.74 11.88 16.16
N PRO A 78 2.47 11.98 16.65
CA PRO A 78 1.53 10.88 16.47
C PRO A 78 1.24 10.59 14.99
N LYS A 79 1.14 11.63 14.14
CA LYS A 79 0.99 11.44 12.68
C LYS A 79 2.17 10.72 12.07
N ALA A 80 3.40 11.04 12.49
CA ALA A 80 4.60 10.38 12.00
C ALA A 80 4.63 8.90 12.39
N VAL A 81 4.34 8.58 13.67
CA VAL A 81 4.32 7.19 14.15
C VAL A 81 3.19 6.38 13.50
N VAL A 82 2.01 6.97 13.30
CA VAL A 82 0.93 6.31 12.56
C VAL A 82 1.31 6.04 11.10
N ALA A 83 1.98 6.97 10.41
CA ALA A 83 2.45 6.73 9.05
C ALA A 83 3.46 5.56 8.99
N LEU A 84 4.36 5.46 9.97
CA LEU A 84 5.28 4.32 10.11
C LEU A 84 4.56 2.98 10.30
N GLY A 85 3.32 2.98 10.80
CA GLY A 85 2.47 1.79 10.93
C GLY A 85 2.14 1.10 9.59
N THR A 86 2.40 1.73 8.45
CA THR A 86 2.27 1.07 7.13
C THR A 86 3.47 0.20 6.75
N VAL A 87 4.66 0.48 7.30
CA VAL A 87 5.88 -0.33 7.10
C VAL A 87 5.70 -1.78 7.56
N PRO A 88 5.22 -2.09 8.79
CA PRO A 88 4.98 -3.47 9.19
C PRO A 88 3.91 -4.16 8.36
N ALA A 89 2.90 -3.43 7.85
CA ALA A 89 1.90 -4.01 6.96
C ALA A 89 2.52 -4.51 5.64
N VAL A 90 3.42 -3.71 5.04
CA VAL A 90 4.17 -4.11 3.82
C VAL A 90 5.15 -5.24 4.11
N ALA A 91 5.82 -5.24 5.26
CA ALA A 91 6.73 -6.32 5.66
C ALA A 91 5.99 -7.66 5.86
N LEU A 92 4.84 -7.63 6.54
CA LEU A 92 3.98 -8.80 6.69
C LEU A 92 3.42 -9.27 5.35
N LEU A 93 3.03 -8.35 4.46
CA LEU A 93 2.61 -8.69 3.10
C LEU A 93 3.73 -9.41 2.34
N ALA A 94 4.97 -8.92 2.41
CA ALA A 94 6.11 -9.55 1.78
C ALA A 94 6.31 -10.98 2.29
N TRP A 95 6.20 -11.18 3.61
CA TRP A 95 6.25 -12.51 4.22
C TRP A 95 5.11 -13.41 3.74
N VAL A 96 3.86 -12.93 3.74
CA VAL A 96 2.69 -13.68 3.23
C VAL A 96 2.89 -14.08 1.77
N CYS A 97 3.33 -13.15 0.90
CA CYS A 97 3.60 -13.46 -0.50
C CYS A 97 4.72 -14.50 -0.66
N PHE A 98 5.76 -14.44 0.17
CA PHE A 98 6.80 -15.47 0.19
C PHE A 98 6.21 -16.84 0.56
N GLN A 99 5.36 -16.91 1.60
CA GLN A 99 4.69 -18.15 1.99
C GLN A 99 3.75 -18.69 0.90
N ILE A 100 3.02 -17.82 0.19
CA ILE A 100 2.18 -18.22 -0.96
C ILE A 100 3.03 -18.86 -2.05
N ALA A 101 4.16 -18.25 -2.40
CA ALA A 101 5.05 -18.81 -3.41
C ALA A 101 5.58 -20.19 -2.99
N LEU A 102 5.98 -20.35 -1.72
CA LEU A 102 6.41 -21.65 -1.19
C LEU A 102 5.28 -22.68 -1.16
N ALA A 103 4.07 -22.31 -0.75
CA ALA A 103 2.90 -23.20 -0.73
C ALA A 103 2.52 -23.71 -2.12
N LEU A 104 2.75 -22.90 -3.15
CA LEU A 104 2.58 -23.27 -4.57
C LEU A 104 3.79 -24.04 -5.15
N GLY A 105 4.84 -24.25 -4.33
CA GLY A 105 6.01 -25.06 -4.65
C GLY A 105 7.13 -24.31 -5.38
N ALA A 106 7.22 -22.99 -5.22
CA ALA A 106 8.36 -22.23 -5.72
C ALA A 106 9.64 -22.61 -4.98
N VAL A 107 10.78 -22.50 -5.66
CA VAL A 107 12.09 -22.61 -5.02
C VAL A 107 12.30 -21.39 -4.11
N PRO A 108 12.80 -21.54 -2.87
CA PRO A 108 12.92 -20.43 -1.93
C PRO A 108 13.66 -19.20 -2.47
N ILE A 109 14.75 -19.38 -3.21
CA ILE A 109 15.48 -18.25 -3.80
C ILE A 109 14.68 -17.53 -4.90
N ALA A 110 13.86 -18.26 -5.66
CA ALA A 110 13.00 -17.69 -6.69
C ALA A 110 11.82 -16.93 -6.06
N ALA A 111 11.22 -17.49 -5.00
CA ALA A 111 10.22 -16.82 -4.18
C ALA A 111 10.77 -15.51 -3.57
N LEU A 112 11.97 -15.55 -2.98
CA LEU A 112 12.62 -14.36 -2.41
C LEU A 112 12.82 -13.28 -3.48
N ARG A 113 13.35 -13.63 -4.65
CA ARG A 113 13.57 -12.67 -5.75
C ARG A 113 12.26 -12.05 -6.24
N ALA A 114 11.21 -12.86 -6.41
CA ALA A 114 9.90 -12.37 -6.84
C ALA A 114 9.27 -11.42 -5.81
N VAL A 115 9.41 -11.73 -4.51
CA VAL A 115 8.91 -10.87 -3.42
C VAL A 115 9.71 -9.58 -3.32
N LEU A 116 11.04 -9.64 -3.38
CA LEU A 116 11.87 -8.42 -3.40
C LEU A 116 11.51 -7.54 -4.59
N LEU A 117 11.31 -8.13 -5.77
CA LEU A 117 10.91 -7.39 -6.96
C LEU A 117 9.48 -6.85 -6.86
N LEU A 118 8.56 -7.59 -6.24
CA LEU A 118 7.20 -7.12 -5.94
C LEU A 118 7.23 -5.90 -5.01
N ILE A 119 8.00 -5.93 -3.93
CA ILE A 119 8.03 -4.81 -2.98
C ILE A 119 8.80 -3.63 -3.58
N PHE A 120 10.06 -3.82 -3.95
CA PHE A 120 10.96 -2.73 -4.36
C PHE A 120 10.84 -2.33 -5.83
N GLY A 121 10.30 -3.20 -6.68
CA GLY A 121 10.08 -2.91 -8.10
C GLY A 121 8.67 -2.43 -8.44
N THR A 122 7.81 -2.21 -7.45
CA THR A 122 6.46 -1.72 -7.69
C THR A 122 6.09 -0.60 -6.73
N SER A 123 4.93 0.02 -6.96
CA SER A 123 4.42 1.09 -6.12
C SER A 123 4.13 0.66 -4.66
N LEU A 124 4.25 -0.62 -4.29
CA LEU A 124 4.19 -1.03 -2.89
C LEU A 124 5.26 -0.36 -2.02
N TRP A 125 6.46 -0.11 -2.57
CA TRP A 125 7.53 0.55 -1.82
C TRP A 125 7.17 1.99 -1.42
N PRO A 126 6.85 2.93 -2.34
CA PRO A 126 6.46 4.27 -1.93
C PRO A 126 5.20 4.30 -1.05
N TYR A 127 4.26 3.37 -1.25
CA TYR A 127 3.05 3.28 -0.43
C TYR A 127 3.32 2.81 1.01
N SER A 128 4.50 2.27 1.31
CA SER A 128 4.93 1.97 2.68
C SER A 128 5.25 3.23 3.51
N GLY A 129 5.31 4.41 2.88
CA GLY A 129 5.55 5.69 3.55
C GLY A 129 4.35 6.64 3.55
N PHE A 130 3.41 6.47 2.61
CA PHE A 130 2.34 7.45 2.38
C PHE A 130 1.19 7.42 3.40
N GLY A 131 1.04 6.36 4.22
CA GLY A 131 -0.08 6.24 5.17
C GLY A 131 -1.41 5.85 4.54
N PHE A 132 -1.37 5.33 3.31
CA PHE A 132 -2.52 4.86 2.52
C PHE A 132 -3.07 3.53 3.07
N ASN A 133 -4.33 3.21 2.76
CA ASN A 133 -4.98 1.95 3.19
C ASN A 133 -4.71 0.76 2.26
N GLN A 134 -4.07 1.00 1.12
CA GLN A 134 -3.75 0.01 0.11
C GLN A 134 -2.80 -1.09 0.63
N PRO A 135 -1.71 -0.79 1.37
CA PRO A 135 -0.85 -1.83 1.93
C PRO A 135 -1.57 -2.75 2.91
N LEU A 136 -2.42 -2.20 3.79
CA LEU A 136 -3.18 -3.01 4.75
C LEU A 136 -4.24 -3.86 4.03
N THR A 137 -4.87 -3.31 2.99
CA THR A 137 -5.79 -4.06 2.13
C THR A 137 -5.08 -5.22 1.44
N ALA A 138 -3.89 -4.98 0.88
CA ALA A 138 -3.06 -6.02 0.28
C ALA A 138 -2.74 -7.12 1.31
N LEU A 139 -2.29 -6.74 2.50
CA LEU A 139 -1.97 -7.69 3.57
C LEU A 139 -3.15 -8.62 3.85
N PHE A 140 -4.34 -8.08 4.11
CA PHE A 140 -5.52 -8.90 4.41
C PHE A 140 -6.00 -9.72 3.20
N LEU A 141 -6.03 -9.13 2.00
CA LEU A 141 -6.39 -9.84 0.78
C LEU A 141 -5.47 -11.05 0.54
N TRP A 142 -4.16 -10.84 0.57
CA TRP A 142 -3.20 -11.90 0.28
C TRP A 142 -3.05 -12.87 1.44
N SER A 143 -3.35 -12.48 2.68
CA SER A 143 -3.48 -13.42 3.80
C SER A 143 -4.68 -14.36 3.59
N ALA A 144 -5.80 -13.84 3.11
CA ALA A 144 -6.96 -14.67 2.74
C ALA A 144 -6.60 -15.66 1.63
N VAL A 145 -5.91 -15.20 0.59
CA VAL A 145 -5.40 -16.06 -0.49
C VAL A 145 -4.42 -17.11 0.04
N PHE A 146 -3.50 -16.74 0.93
CA PHE A 146 -2.53 -17.66 1.54
C PHE A 146 -3.24 -18.79 2.28
N PHE A 147 -4.13 -18.49 3.22
CA PHE A 147 -4.83 -19.52 3.98
C PHE A 147 -5.78 -20.36 3.11
N ALA A 148 -6.34 -19.78 2.03
CA ALA A 148 -7.12 -20.52 1.05
C ALA A 148 -6.26 -21.49 0.19
N ILE A 149 -5.01 -21.14 -0.10
CA ILE A 149 -4.09 -21.97 -0.90
C ILE A 149 -3.40 -23.03 -0.04
N ASP A 150 -2.79 -22.61 1.08
CA ASP A 150 -2.00 -23.46 1.97
C ASP A 150 -2.87 -24.54 2.61
N ALA A 151 -4.09 -24.17 3.04
CA ALA A 151 -5.15 -25.09 3.46
C ALA A 151 -4.70 -26.25 4.37
N ARG A 152 -3.67 -26.04 5.22
CA ARG A 152 -3.07 -27.09 6.07
C ARG A 152 -4.08 -27.75 7.00
N THR A 153 -5.08 -27.00 7.45
CA THR A 153 -6.17 -27.50 8.29
C THR A 153 -7.49 -26.92 7.82
N ARG A 154 -8.61 -27.56 8.18
CA ARG A 154 -9.95 -27.01 7.94
C ARG A 154 -10.15 -25.61 8.54
N TYR A 155 -9.49 -25.31 9.67
CA TYR A 155 -9.55 -23.99 10.32
C TYR A 155 -8.83 -22.89 9.53
N SER A 156 -7.95 -23.24 8.58
CA SER A 156 -7.40 -22.27 7.63
C SER A 156 -8.52 -21.62 6.81
N GLY A 157 -9.64 -22.32 6.57
CA GLY A 157 -10.84 -21.74 5.97
C GLY A 157 -11.39 -20.56 6.79
N LEU A 158 -11.55 -20.74 8.11
CA LEU A 158 -11.99 -19.70 9.04
C LEU A 158 -11.08 -18.47 8.98
N VAL A 159 -9.76 -18.68 9.06
CA VAL A 159 -8.79 -17.57 9.02
C VAL A 159 -8.81 -16.88 7.66
N ALA A 160 -8.93 -17.62 6.55
CA ALA A 160 -9.09 -17.05 5.22
C ALA A 160 -10.35 -16.16 5.12
N GLY A 161 -11.47 -16.61 5.68
CA GLY A 161 -12.72 -15.85 5.74
C GLY A 161 -12.60 -14.57 6.56
N VAL A 162 -11.97 -14.64 7.74
CA VAL A 162 -11.70 -13.47 8.58
C VAL A 162 -10.80 -12.48 7.85
N CYS A 163 -9.71 -12.92 7.22
CA CYS A 163 -8.83 -12.05 6.44
C CYS A 163 -9.55 -11.39 5.25
N ALA A 164 -10.40 -12.13 4.52
CA ALA A 164 -11.20 -11.58 3.44
C ALA A 164 -12.18 -10.52 3.96
N GLY A 165 -12.80 -10.76 5.12
CA GLY A 165 -13.65 -9.81 5.79
C GLY A 165 -12.92 -8.57 6.32
N LEU A 166 -11.71 -8.70 6.85
CA LEU A 166 -10.85 -7.58 7.24
C LEU A 166 -10.44 -6.73 6.03
N ALA A 167 -10.26 -7.34 4.86
CA ALA A 167 -10.05 -6.60 3.62
C ALA A 167 -11.30 -5.75 3.28
N ILE A 168 -12.52 -6.29 3.43
CA ILE A 168 -13.80 -5.54 3.27
C ILE A 168 -13.87 -4.38 4.27
N LEU A 169 -13.53 -4.63 5.53
CA LEU A 169 -13.51 -3.61 6.57
C LEU A 169 -12.40 -2.57 6.39
N THR A 170 -11.45 -2.79 5.46
CA THR A 170 -10.48 -1.77 5.04
C THR A 170 -10.98 -0.99 3.83
N ARG A 171 -11.52 -1.72 2.83
CA ARG A 171 -12.01 -1.21 1.55
C ARG A 171 -13.20 -2.06 1.10
N HIS A 172 -14.39 -1.45 0.98
CA HIS A 172 -15.65 -2.19 0.79
C HIS A 172 -15.70 -2.98 -0.52
N GLU A 173 -15.02 -2.51 -1.56
CA GLU A 173 -14.93 -3.18 -2.86
C GLU A 173 -14.21 -4.53 -2.77
N MET A 174 -13.49 -4.80 -1.66
CA MET A 174 -12.91 -6.12 -1.36
C MET A 174 -13.95 -7.24 -1.24
N LEU A 175 -15.25 -6.92 -1.21
CA LEU A 175 -16.33 -7.90 -1.33
C LEU A 175 -16.20 -8.72 -2.61
N ILE A 176 -15.76 -8.11 -3.72
CA ILE A 176 -15.51 -8.83 -4.99
C ILE A 176 -14.42 -9.89 -4.78
N ALA A 177 -13.35 -9.55 -4.06
CA ALA A 177 -12.27 -10.50 -3.78
C ALA A 177 -12.74 -11.62 -2.85
N ALA A 178 -13.54 -11.30 -1.82
CA ALA A 178 -14.09 -12.30 -0.91
C ALA A 178 -14.99 -13.31 -1.64
N VAL A 179 -15.76 -12.88 -2.64
CA VAL A 179 -16.54 -13.79 -3.50
C VAL A 179 -15.62 -14.65 -4.37
N LEU A 180 -14.63 -14.05 -5.06
CA LEU A 180 -13.71 -14.80 -5.92
C LEU A 180 -12.87 -15.83 -5.15
N ILE A 181 -12.41 -15.48 -3.94
CA ILE A 181 -11.72 -16.41 -3.04
C ILE A 181 -12.69 -17.50 -2.56
N GLY A 182 -13.93 -17.13 -2.19
CA GLY A 182 -14.96 -18.08 -1.81
C GLY A 182 -15.30 -19.08 -2.91
N MET A 183 -15.37 -18.63 -4.17
CA MET A 183 -15.53 -19.49 -5.34
C MET A 183 -14.34 -20.44 -5.51
N TYR A 184 -13.10 -19.93 -5.38
CA TYR A 184 -11.91 -20.76 -5.42
C TYR A 184 -11.91 -21.84 -4.33
N VAL A 185 -12.23 -21.45 -3.09
CA VAL A 185 -12.36 -22.35 -1.94
C VAL A 185 -13.44 -23.40 -2.19
N ALA A 186 -14.62 -22.98 -2.63
CA ALA A 186 -15.74 -23.87 -2.94
C ALA A 186 -15.34 -24.88 -4.03
N MET A 187 -14.76 -24.43 -5.15
CA MET A 187 -14.33 -25.32 -6.24
C MET A 187 -13.27 -26.33 -5.80
N ARG A 188 -12.30 -25.92 -4.96
CA ARG A 188 -11.21 -26.79 -4.49
C ARG A 188 -11.69 -27.81 -3.45
N SER A 189 -12.69 -27.45 -2.64
CA SER A 189 -13.12 -28.24 -1.48
C SER A 189 -14.52 -28.88 -1.65
N TRP A 190 -15.25 -28.62 -2.73
CA TRP A 190 -16.66 -29.01 -2.93
C TRP A 190 -16.96 -30.48 -2.62
N HIS A 191 -16.08 -31.38 -3.09
CA HIS A 191 -16.21 -32.82 -2.89
C HIS A 191 -15.28 -33.38 -1.79
N LYS A 192 -14.35 -32.58 -1.26
CA LYS A 192 -13.26 -33.07 -0.40
C LYS A 192 -13.38 -32.60 1.05
N ASP A 193 -13.82 -31.36 1.27
CA ASP A 193 -13.93 -30.77 2.60
C ASP A 193 -14.95 -29.62 2.62
N ARG A 194 -16.24 -29.98 2.75
CA ARG A 194 -17.32 -28.98 2.89
C ARG A 194 -17.18 -28.14 4.16
N ALA A 195 -16.52 -28.67 5.20
CA ALA A 195 -16.29 -27.94 6.43
C ALA A 195 -15.34 -26.77 6.21
N PHE A 196 -14.33 -26.90 5.34
CA PHE A 196 -13.46 -25.78 4.96
C PHE A 196 -14.26 -24.60 4.37
N THR A 197 -15.16 -24.87 3.42
CA THR A 197 -16.02 -23.83 2.81
C THR A 197 -16.97 -23.21 3.84
N ALA A 198 -17.57 -24.03 4.71
CA ALA A 198 -18.42 -23.55 5.80
C ALA A 198 -17.64 -22.67 6.79
N LEU A 199 -16.41 -23.04 7.12
CA LEU A 199 -15.53 -22.25 7.99
C LEU A 199 -15.10 -20.94 7.34
N TYR A 200 -14.82 -20.94 6.03
CA TYR A 200 -14.60 -19.69 5.28
C TYR A 200 -15.79 -18.74 5.40
N ALA A 201 -17.01 -19.24 5.17
CA ALA A 201 -18.22 -18.45 5.37
C ALA A 201 -18.37 -17.99 6.82
N ALA A 202 -18.10 -18.86 7.80
CA ALA A 202 -18.16 -18.52 9.23
C ALA A 202 -17.17 -17.42 9.64
N GLY A 203 -16.01 -17.32 8.98
CA GLY A 203 -15.06 -16.22 9.19
C GLY A 203 -15.45 -14.93 8.48
N LEU A 204 -16.03 -15.04 7.28
CA LEU A 204 -16.39 -13.90 6.43
C LEU A 204 -17.67 -13.19 6.90
N LEU A 205 -18.73 -13.95 7.21
CA LEU A 205 -20.06 -13.40 7.49
C LEU A 205 -20.09 -12.44 8.69
N PRO A 206 -19.41 -12.69 9.82
CA PRO A 206 -19.37 -11.73 10.92
C PRO A 206 -18.72 -10.39 10.53
N MET A 207 -17.74 -10.40 9.63
CA MET A 207 -17.09 -9.18 9.16
C MET A 207 -17.99 -8.38 8.22
N ILE A 208 -18.75 -9.06 7.34
CA ILE A 208 -19.79 -8.43 6.51
C ILE A 208 -20.89 -7.84 7.42
N ALA A 209 -21.32 -8.59 8.43
CA ALA A 209 -22.31 -8.11 9.39
C ALA A 209 -21.83 -6.86 10.13
N ALA A 210 -20.56 -6.81 10.56
CA ALA A 210 -19.96 -5.64 11.17
C ALA A 210 -19.94 -4.43 10.20
N TRP A 211 -19.59 -4.65 8.93
CA TRP A 211 -19.63 -3.61 7.90
C TRP A 211 -21.05 -3.06 7.69
N CYS A 212 -22.04 -3.94 7.52
CA CYS A 212 -23.45 -3.58 7.38
C CYS A 212 -23.97 -2.82 8.61
N TRP A 213 -23.64 -3.29 9.82
CA TRP A 213 -24.05 -2.66 11.06
C TRP A 213 -23.46 -1.25 11.21
N LEU A 214 -22.17 -1.07 10.89
CA LEU A 214 -21.53 0.25 10.90
C LEU A 214 -22.17 1.22 9.89
N ASN A 215 -22.55 0.74 8.71
CA ASN A 215 -23.24 1.54 7.71
C ASN A 215 -24.65 1.91 8.16
N TRP A 216 -25.41 0.95 8.70
CA TRP A 216 -26.74 1.20 9.23
C TRP A 216 -26.71 2.21 10.38
N TRP A 217 -25.75 2.09 11.30
CA TRP A 217 -25.59 3.03 12.41
C TRP A 217 -25.19 4.45 11.95
N ARG A 218 -24.32 4.57 10.94
CA ARG A 218 -23.88 5.88 10.41
C ARG A 218 -24.94 6.53 9.53
N PHE A 219 -25.51 5.79 8.59
CA PHE A 219 -26.26 6.32 7.44
C PHE A 219 -27.72 5.86 7.40
N GLY A 220 -28.17 5.06 8.36
CA GLY A 220 -29.56 4.55 8.45
C GLY A 220 -29.86 3.35 7.55
N HIS A 221 -28.90 2.90 6.72
CA HIS A 221 -29.08 1.78 5.80
C HIS A 221 -27.82 0.90 5.69
N PRO A 222 -27.92 -0.45 5.74
CA PRO A 222 -26.76 -1.34 5.83
C PRO A 222 -25.85 -1.33 4.59
N PHE A 223 -26.40 -0.99 3.42
CA PHE A 223 -25.67 -0.92 2.17
C PHE A 223 -25.27 0.51 1.76
N GLU A 224 -25.68 1.52 2.54
CA GLU A 224 -25.25 2.89 2.29
C GLU A 224 -23.88 3.12 2.96
N SER A 225 -22.84 3.30 2.14
CA SER A 225 -21.47 3.52 2.62
C SER A 225 -21.06 4.99 2.59
N GLY A 226 -21.94 5.87 2.11
CA GLY A 226 -21.69 7.27 1.79
C GLY A 226 -21.13 7.46 0.37
N TYR A 227 -20.54 6.43 -0.24
CA TYR A 227 -20.03 6.49 -1.62
C TYR A 227 -21.14 6.61 -2.67
N PHE A 228 -22.36 6.11 -2.41
CA PHE A 228 -23.48 6.27 -3.34
C PHE A 228 -24.06 7.69 -3.33
N ARG A 229 -23.74 8.48 -2.29
CA ARG A 229 -24.15 9.88 -2.16
C ARG A 229 -23.14 10.84 -2.78
N ASP A 230 -21.90 10.39 -2.98
CA ASP A 230 -20.86 11.11 -3.71
C ASP A 230 -20.97 10.76 -5.20
N GLN A 231 -21.13 11.77 -6.05
CA GLN A 231 -21.21 11.56 -7.51
C GLN A 231 -19.82 11.35 -8.14
N THR A 232 -18.75 11.73 -7.45
CA THR A 232 -17.36 11.65 -7.93
C THR A 232 -16.85 10.21 -8.15
N PRO A 233 -17.12 9.24 -7.24
CA PRO A 233 -16.71 7.84 -7.37
C PRO A 233 -17.71 6.95 -8.13
N GLY A 234 -18.81 7.50 -8.67
CA GLY A 234 -19.83 6.73 -9.37
C GLY A 234 -19.32 6.02 -10.64
N PHE A 235 -20.10 5.05 -11.13
CA PHE A 235 -19.88 4.49 -12.46
C PHE A 235 -20.19 5.55 -13.53
N GLY A 236 -19.45 5.55 -14.64
CA GLY A 236 -19.72 6.49 -15.71
C GLY A 236 -18.56 6.79 -16.66
N SER A 237 -17.39 6.20 -16.44
CA SER A 237 -16.31 6.26 -17.44
C SER A 237 -16.50 5.19 -18.50
N SER A 238 -16.00 5.47 -19.72
CA SER A 238 -15.80 4.43 -20.72
C SER A 238 -14.74 3.46 -20.20
N ILE A 239 -15.09 2.17 -20.08
CA ILE A 239 -14.16 1.12 -19.65
C ILE A 239 -12.87 1.10 -20.48
N TRP A 240 -12.96 1.45 -21.77
CA TRP A 240 -11.81 1.54 -22.65
C TRP A 240 -10.92 2.74 -22.31
N ALA A 241 -11.53 3.90 -22.03
CA ALA A 241 -10.80 5.09 -21.61
C ALA A 241 -10.16 4.91 -20.23
N GLY A 242 -10.90 4.36 -19.26
CA GLY A 242 -10.38 4.04 -17.93
C GLY A 242 -9.29 2.97 -17.98
N GLY A 243 -9.46 1.93 -18.80
CA GLY A 243 -8.46 0.88 -19.01
C GLY A 243 -7.18 1.40 -19.66
N ALA A 244 -7.30 2.19 -20.73
CA ALA A 244 -6.16 2.87 -21.36
C ALA A 244 -5.47 3.83 -20.38
N GLY A 245 -6.26 4.55 -19.57
CA GLY A 245 -5.79 5.41 -18.51
C GLY A 245 -4.96 4.66 -17.46
N LEU A 246 -5.49 3.56 -16.93
CA LEU A 246 -4.83 2.70 -15.95
C LEU A 246 -3.59 1.99 -16.51
N LEU A 247 -3.44 1.86 -17.82
CA LEU A 247 -2.27 1.21 -18.43
C LEU A 247 -1.21 2.19 -18.89
N LEU A 248 -1.59 3.35 -19.43
CA LEU A 248 -0.68 4.21 -20.21
C LEU A 248 -0.74 5.70 -19.84
N SER A 249 -1.68 6.15 -18.99
CA SER A 249 -1.73 7.57 -18.64
C SER A 249 -0.49 8.02 -17.85
N PRO A 250 -0.05 9.27 -17.99
CA PRO A 250 1.04 9.82 -17.17
C PRO A 250 0.74 9.75 -15.67
N TYR A 251 -0.54 9.73 -15.31
CA TYR A 251 -0.99 9.88 -13.95
C TYR A 251 -1.16 8.56 -13.20
N ALA A 252 -1.83 7.59 -13.82
CA ALA A 252 -2.24 6.34 -13.18
C ALA A 252 -1.83 5.10 -14.00
N SER A 253 -0.77 5.18 -14.82
CA SER A 253 -0.30 4.01 -15.58
C SER A 253 0.32 2.94 -14.68
N LEU A 254 -0.16 1.70 -14.82
CA LEU A 254 0.44 0.53 -14.20
C LEU A 254 1.81 0.23 -14.79
N ILE A 255 1.98 0.39 -16.10
CA ILE A 255 3.22 0.04 -16.81
C ILE A 255 4.33 1.05 -16.50
N VAL A 256 4.01 2.35 -16.48
CA VAL A 256 4.99 3.40 -16.18
C VAL A 256 5.46 3.31 -14.73
N TYR A 257 4.54 3.09 -13.79
CA TYR A 257 4.85 3.08 -12.35
C TYR A 257 5.27 1.71 -11.81
N SER A 258 5.07 0.63 -12.55
CA SER A 258 5.53 -0.72 -12.19
C SER A 258 5.91 -1.56 -13.42
N PRO A 259 6.97 -1.19 -14.17
CA PRO A 259 7.34 -1.84 -15.44
C PRO A 259 7.47 -3.37 -15.38
N VAL A 260 7.81 -3.93 -14.21
CA VAL A 260 7.88 -5.38 -13.96
C VAL A 260 6.59 -6.10 -14.34
N VAL A 261 5.44 -5.44 -14.33
CA VAL A 261 4.16 -6.04 -14.75
C VAL A 261 4.18 -6.52 -16.19
N LEU A 262 5.09 -6.02 -17.04
CA LEU A 262 5.28 -6.51 -18.42
C LEU A 262 5.77 -7.96 -18.45
N LEU A 263 6.42 -8.43 -17.39
CA LEU A 263 6.87 -9.82 -17.24
C LEU A 263 5.76 -10.75 -16.71
N SER A 264 4.63 -10.19 -16.24
CA SER A 264 3.56 -10.95 -15.58
C SER A 264 2.99 -12.08 -16.43
N VAL A 265 2.90 -11.90 -17.76
CA VAL A 265 2.42 -12.94 -18.68
C VAL A 265 3.31 -14.19 -18.63
N ALA A 266 4.62 -14.01 -18.56
CA ALA A 266 5.56 -15.13 -18.46
C ALA A 266 5.44 -15.83 -17.09
N GLY A 267 5.28 -15.05 -16.01
CA GLY A 267 5.02 -15.56 -14.67
C GLY A 267 3.71 -16.34 -14.57
N LEU A 268 2.60 -15.77 -15.03
CA LEU A 268 1.28 -16.41 -15.03
C LEU A 268 1.27 -17.66 -15.90
N ARG A 269 1.95 -17.65 -17.06
CA ARG A 269 2.12 -18.87 -17.89
C ARG A 269 2.93 -19.94 -17.18
N ALA A 270 3.95 -19.57 -16.40
CA ALA A 270 4.72 -20.51 -15.61
C ALA A 270 3.89 -21.08 -14.46
N LEU A 271 3.15 -20.24 -13.74
CA LEU A 271 2.22 -20.67 -12.70
C LEU A 271 1.10 -21.55 -13.27
N TRP A 272 0.58 -21.27 -14.46
CA TRP A 272 -0.45 -22.10 -15.12
C TRP A 272 -0.02 -23.55 -15.31
N ARG A 273 1.25 -23.75 -15.66
CA ARG A 273 1.83 -25.10 -15.79
C ARG A 273 2.00 -25.79 -14.45
N ARG A 274 2.03 -25.04 -13.34
CA ARG A 274 2.23 -25.55 -11.98
C ARG A 274 0.90 -25.79 -11.25
N ASP A 275 0.04 -24.77 -11.20
CA ASP A 275 -1.28 -24.80 -10.57
C ASP A 275 -2.25 -23.89 -11.35
N ARG A 276 -3.13 -24.51 -12.14
CA ARG A 276 -4.14 -23.79 -12.94
C ARG A 276 -5.16 -23.07 -12.06
N SER A 277 -5.56 -23.67 -10.95
CA SER A 277 -6.58 -23.11 -10.06
C SER A 277 -6.08 -21.83 -9.39
N ALA A 278 -4.84 -21.83 -8.89
CA ALA A 278 -4.20 -20.64 -8.34
C ALA A 278 -3.98 -19.56 -9.42
N THR A 279 -3.60 -19.97 -10.63
CA THR A 279 -3.46 -19.02 -11.75
C THR A 279 -4.78 -18.34 -12.08
N LEU A 280 -5.88 -19.10 -12.14
CA LEU A 280 -7.22 -18.53 -12.37
C LEU A 280 -7.61 -17.57 -11.24
N LEU A 281 -7.36 -17.91 -9.97
CA LEU A 281 -7.61 -17.00 -8.85
C LEU A 281 -6.81 -15.69 -8.98
N PHE A 282 -5.51 -15.78 -9.28
CA PHE A 282 -4.66 -14.59 -9.45
C PHE A 282 -5.15 -13.73 -10.63
N ALA A 283 -5.46 -14.36 -11.76
CA ALA A 283 -5.96 -13.67 -12.94
C ALA A 283 -7.32 -13.01 -12.69
N THR A 284 -8.28 -13.71 -12.07
CA THR A 284 -9.61 -13.14 -11.81
C THR A 284 -9.56 -12.04 -10.76
N LEU A 285 -8.72 -12.16 -9.72
CA LEU A 285 -8.48 -11.07 -8.77
C LEU A 285 -7.89 -9.84 -9.48
N PHE A 286 -6.90 -10.00 -10.35
CA PHE A 286 -6.35 -8.83 -11.04
C PHE A 286 -7.33 -8.24 -12.07
N PHE A 287 -7.78 -9.04 -13.04
CA PHE A 287 -8.58 -8.56 -14.17
C PHE A 287 -9.98 -8.15 -13.75
N GLY A 288 -10.60 -8.83 -12.78
CA GLY A 288 -11.92 -8.45 -12.25
C GLY A 288 -11.89 -7.05 -11.66
N TYR A 289 -10.86 -6.72 -10.88
CA TYR A 289 -10.70 -5.37 -10.35
C TYR A 289 -10.17 -4.37 -11.37
N PHE A 290 -9.34 -4.78 -12.32
CA PHE A 290 -8.93 -3.91 -13.40
C PHE A 290 -10.16 -3.40 -14.16
N VAL A 291 -11.08 -4.30 -14.52
CA VAL A 291 -12.36 -3.98 -15.16
C VAL A 291 -13.22 -3.09 -14.26
N PHE A 292 -13.34 -3.43 -12.98
CA PHE A 292 -14.10 -2.64 -12.00
C PHE A 292 -13.56 -1.21 -11.87
N TYR A 293 -12.26 -1.02 -11.68
CA TYR A 293 -11.68 0.31 -11.53
C TYR A 293 -11.64 1.09 -12.85
N ALA A 294 -11.52 0.40 -13.98
CA ALA A 294 -11.61 1.01 -15.31
C ALA A 294 -13.02 1.57 -15.61
N SER A 295 -14.09 1.08 -14.96
CA SER A 295 -15.45 1.57 -15.15
C SER A 295 -15.88 2.69 -14.21
N LEU A 296 -15.05 3.00 -13.20
CA LEU A 296 -15.30 4.12 -12.29
C LEU A 296 -15.06 5.45 -12.99
N GLY A 297 -15.94 6.43 -12.75
CA GLY A 297 -15.80 7.80 -13.24
C GLY A 297 -14.45 8.42 -12.84
N ASN A 298 -14.00 8.15 -11.61
CA ASN A 298 -12.70 8.54 -11.08
C ASN A 298 -11.69 7.36 -11.11
N TRP A 299 -11.52 6.69 -12.26
CA TRP A 299 -10.52 5.61 -12.42
C TRP A 299 -9.09 6.02 -12.04
N MET A 300 -8.76 7.30 -12.12
CA MET A 300 -7.45 7.86 -11.72
C MET A 300 -7.17 7.71 -10.23
N GLY A 301 -8.22 7.64 -9.40
CA GLY A 301 -8.09 7.52 -7.96
C GLY A 301 -7.53 8.75 -7.30
N GLY A 302 -7.99 9.95 -7.65
CA GLY A 302 -7.60 11.19 -6.94
C GLY A 302 -6.09 11.37 -6.87
N ARG A 303 -5.57 12.01 -5.81
CA ARG A 303 -4.14 12.30 -5.68
C ARG A 303 -3.31 11.07 -5.27
N SER A 304 -2.45 10.55 -6.16
CA SER A 304 -1.57 9.40 -5.89
C SER A 304 -0.26 9.42 -6.70
N TYR A 305 0.65 8.50 -6.35
CA TYR A 305 1.78 8.08 -7.19
C TYR A 305 1.38 6.78 -7.91
N GLY A 306 1.06 6.84 -9.19
CA GLY A 306 0.58 5.69 -9.97
C GLY A 306 -0.86 5.25 -9.64
N PRO A 307 -1.31 4.08 -10.17
CA PRO A 307 -2.68 3.59 -10.04
C PRO A 307 -2.96 3.03 -8.64
N ARG A 308 -3.27 3.91 -7.68
CA ARG A 308 -3.46 3.53 -6.27
C ARG A 308 -4.44 2.36 -6.07
N TYR A 309 -5.48 2.28 -6.90
CA TYR A 309 -6.49 1.22 -6.80
C TYR A 309 -5.96 -0.18 -7.14
N LEU A 310 -4.95 -0.27 -7.99
CA LEU A 310 -4.35 -1.54 -8.39
C LEU A 310 -3.22 -1.99 -7.46
N VAL A 311 -2.73 -1.11 -6.57
CA VAL A 311 -1.64 -1.42 -5.62
C VAL A 311 -1.91 -2.70 -4.82
N PRO A 312 -3.12 -2.94 -4.26
CA PRO A 312 -3.39 -4.18 -3.52
C PRO A 312 -3.29 -5.47 -4.35
N LEU A 313 -3.34 -5.36 -5.68
CA LEU A 313 -3.42 -6.48 -6.61
C LEU A 313 -2.09 -6.77 -7.31
N LEU A 314 -1.06 -5.95 -7.10
CA LEU A 314 0.26 -6.15 -7.68
C LEU A 314 0.87 -7.54 -7.40
N PRO A 315 0.64 -8.19 -6.23
CA PRO A 315 1.14 -9.55 -6.03
C PRO A 315 0.55 -10.57 -7.02
N ALA A 316 -0.65 -10.34 -7.57
CA ALA A 316 -1.24 -11.23 -8.59
C ALA A 316 -0.44 -11.23 -9.90
N LEU A 317 0.24 -10.13 -10.20
CA LEU A 317 1.02 -9.98 -11.43
C LEU A 317 2.49 -10.37 -11.26
N VAL A 318 3.11 -10.01 -10.14
CA VAL A 318 4.57 -10.13 -9.95
C VAL A 318 4.95 -11.43 -9.26
N LEU A 319 4.16 -11.91 -8.30
CA LEU A 319 4.49 -13.13 -7.55
C LEU A 319 4.60 -14.38 -8.44
N PRO A 320 3.80 -14.56 -9.52
CA PRO A 320 3.97 -15.67 -10.45
C PRO A 320 5.35 -15.77 -11.12
N LEU A 321 6.15 -14.69 -11.12
CA LEU A 321 7.52 -14.73 -11.62
C LEU A 321 8.42 -15.69 -10.83
N ALA A 322 8.05 -16.06 -9.60
CA ALA A 322 8.74 -17.08 -8.80
C ALA A 322 8.81 -18.45 -9.50
N PHE A 323 7.92 -18.72 -10.45
CA PHE A 323 7.85 -19.98 -11.19
C PHE A 323 8.51 -19.90 -12.57
N TRP A 324 8.91 -18.70 -13.01
CA TRP A 324 9.48 -18.50 -14.33
C TRP A 324 11.00 -18.49 -14.28
N SER A 325 11.62 -19.37 -15.08
CA SER A 325 13.06 -19.38 -15.32
C SER A 325 13.35 -18.81 -16.71
N PRO A 326 13.86 -17.56 -16.82
CA PRO A 326 14.15 -16.98 -18.13
C PRO A 326 15.36 -17.65 -18.77
N SER A 327 15.24 -17.99 -20.05
CA SER A 327 16.39 -18.46 -20.87
C SER A 327 17.48 -17.39 -20.98
N ARG A 328 18.72 -17.78 -21.33
CA ARG A 328 19.87 -16.87 -21.47
C ARG A 328 19.58 -15.62 -22.32
N ARG A 329 18.81 -15.75 -23.41
CA ARG A 329 18.43 -14.62 -24.28
C ARG A 329 17.56 -13.56 -23.58
N TRP A 330 16.66 -13.98 -22.68
CA TRP A 330 15.73 -13.09 -21.99
C TRP A 330 16.31 -12.51 -20.69
N ARG A 331 17.44 -13.06 -20.20
CA ARG A 331 18.03 -12.67 -18.92
C ARG A 331 18.35 -11.18 -18.85
N TYR A 332 18.95 -10.61 -19.89
CA TYR A 332 19.30 -9.18 -19.92
C TYR A 332 18.05 -8.29 -19.91
N LEU A 333 17.00 -8.66 -20.65
CA LEU A 333 15.73 -7.93 -20.61
C LEU A 333 15.11 -7.98 -19.22
N VAL A 334 15.06 -9.15 -18.58
CA VAL A 334 14.50 -9.31 -17.23
C VAL A 334 15.25 -8.45 -16.22
N VAL A 335 16.59 -8.48 -16.26
CA VAL A 335 17.41 -7.63 -15.40
C VAL A 335 17.16 -6.16 -15.69
N GLY A 336 17.15 -5.75 -16.97
CA GLY A 336 16.88 -4.36 -17.35
C GLY A 336 15.51 -3.86 -16.89
N VAL A 337 14.45 -4.65 -17.09
CA VAL A 337 13.09 -4.33 -16.63
C VAL A 337 13.03 -4.30 -15.11
N ALA A 338 13.65 -5.26 -14.40
CA ALA A 338 13.70 -5.27 -12.95
C ALA A 338 14.43 -4.04 -12.39
N THR A 339 15.58 -3.70 -12.95
CA THR A 339 16.35 -2.50 -12.58
C THR A 339 15.54 -1.24 -12.82
N LEU A 340 14.95 -1.07 -14.02
CA LEU A 340 14.09 0.06 -14.33
C LEU A 340 12.92 0.17 -13.34
N SER A 341 12.31 -0.96 -12.99
CA SER A 341 11.18 -1.01 -12.07
C SER A 341 11.54 -0.52 -10.67
N VAL A 342 12.73 -0.85 -10.19
CA VAL A 342 13.27 -0.34 -8.91
C VAL A 342 13.58 1.14 -9.02
N LEU A 343 14.22 1.58 -10.11
CA LEU A 343 14.58 2.99 -10.32
C LEU A 343 13.35 3.91 -10.34
N VAL A 344 12.24 3.45 -10.94
CA VAL A 344 10.96 4.18 -10.97
C VAL A 344 10.38 4.42 -9.58
N GLN A 345 10.71 3.59 -8.58
CA GLN A 345 10.21 3.79 -7.21
C GLN A 345 11.01 4.82 -6.42
N ILE A 346 12.29 5.05 -6.78
CA ILE A 346 13.18 5.94 -6.02
C ILE A 346 12.57 7.33 -5.80
N PRO A 347 12.02 8.01 -6.82
CA PRO A 347 11.40 9.32 -6.61
C PRO A 347 10.17 9.28 -5.70
N GLY A 348 9.40 8.21 -5.73
CA GLY A 348 8.22 8.05 -4.86
C GLY A 348 8.59 7.81 -3.39
N VAL A 349 9.76 7.24 -3.12
CA VAL A 349 10.26 6.97 -1.76
C VAL A 349 11.08 8.14 -1.23
N ALA A 350 11.83 8.82 -2.10
CA ALA A 350 12.72 9.91 -1.71
C ALA A 350 11.98 11.19 -1.34
N VAL A 351 10.81 11.45 -1.94
CA VAL A 351 9.99 12.62 -1.65
C VAL A 351 8.50 12.26 -1.59
N ASP A 352 7.78 12.93 -0.70
CA ASP A 352 6.33 12.79 -0.56
C ASP A 352 5.62 13.41 -1.76
N TYR A 353 4.98 12.58 -2.60
CA TYR A 353 4.27 13.02 -3.80
C TYR A 353 3.17 14.05 -3.50
N SER A 354 2.55 14.00 -2.32
CA SER A 354 1.49 14.93 -1.93
C SER A 354 2.07 16.32 -1.69
N LYS A 355 3.25 16.40 -1.06
CA LYS A 355 3.96 17.67 -0.82
C LYS A 355 4.39 18.32 -2.13
N VAL A 356 5.06 17.56 -3.00
CA VAL A 356 5.52 18.03 -4.31
C VAL A 356 4.35 18.59 -5.13
N ARG A 357 3.19 17.92 -5.09
CA ARG A 357 2.02 18.41 -5.81
C ARG A 357 1.33 19.60 -5.15
N MET A 358 1.29 19.68 -3.83
CA MET A 358 0.73 20.86 -3.16
C MET A 358 1.60 22.09 -3.38
N GLU A 359 2.91 21.93 -3.55
CA GLU A 359 3.80 23.01 -3.95
C GLU A 359 3.53 23.44 -5.39
N SER A 360 3.44 22.49 -6.33
CA SER A 360 3.08 22.76 -7.73
C SER A 360 1.71 23.45 -7.84
N ALA A 361 0.74 23.01 -7.04
CA ALA A 361 -0.57 23.63 -6.90
C ALA A 361 -0.53 25.10 -6.48
N ARG A 362 0.28 25.40 -5.46
CA ARG A 362 0.45 26.77 -4.93
C ARG A 362 1.13 27.68 -5.95
N ALA A 363 1.94 27.11 -6.85
CA ALA A 363 2.56 27.82 -7.96
C ALA A 363 1.59 28.13 -9.12
N GLY A 364 0.30 27.82 -8.98
CA GLY A 364 -0.73 28.13 -9.98
C GLY A 364 -0.94 27.05 -11.04
N GLU A 365 -0.26 25.90 -10.94
CA GLU A 365 -0.55 24.75 -11.79
C GLU A 365 -1.83 24.04 -11.30
N THR A 366 -2.75 23.76 -12.21
CA THR A 366 -4.00 23.04 -11.88
C THR A 366 -3.70 21.66 -11.27
N VAL A 367 -3.95 21.54 -9.97
CA VAL A 367 -3.67 20.36 -9.13
C VAL A 367 -4.48 19.13 -9.52
N ALA A 368 -5.63 19.36 -10.16
CA ALA A 368 -6.56 18.33 -10.56
C ALA A 368 -6.33 17.99 -12.04
N GLN A 369 -5.97 16.73 -12.28
CA GLN A 369 -6.14 16.06 -13.58
C GLN A 369 -5.32 16.63 -14.75
N ASP A 370 -4.14 17.18 -14.49
CA ASP A 370 -3.22 17.51 -15.59
C ASP A 370 -2.70 16.23 -16.25
N MET A 371 -3.24 15.93 -17.44
CA MET A 371 -2.90 14.75 -18.25
C MET A 371 -1.64 14.95 -19.10
N ARG A 372 -0.92 16.06 -18.92
CA ARG A 372 0.36 16.27 -19.60
C ARG A 372 1.46 15.43 -18.95
N TRP A 373 2.27 14.78 -19.77
CA TRP A 373 3.45 14.03 -19.31
C TRP A 373 4.45 14.89 -18.52
N GLY A 374 4.52 16.19 -18.82
CA GLY A 374 5.36 17.14 -18.08
C GLY A 374 4.97 17.34 -16.62
N SER A 375 3.70 17.06 -16.29
CA SER A 375 3.10 17.24 -14.96
C SER A 375 2.89 15.91 -14.24
N MET A 376 3.46 14.81 -14.76
CA MET A 376 3.25 13.49 -14.19
C MET A 376 3.91 13.37 -12.80
N PRO A 377 3.26 12.74 -11.80
CA PRO A 377 3.83 12.59 -10.45
C PRO A 377 5.24 11.99 -10.43
N LEU A 378 5.52 10.99 -11.29
CA LEU A 378 6.86 10.41 -11.42
C LEU A 378 7.92 11.46 -11.79
N LEU A 379 7.64 12.33 -12.76
CA LEU A 379 8.59 13.34 -13.23
C LEU A 379 8.76 14.47 -12.22
N LEU A 380 7.65 14.95 -11.64
CA LEU A 380 7.68 15.97 -10.60
C LEU A 380 8.48 15.49 -9.39
N ASN A 381 8.21 14.27 -8.92
CA ASN A 381 8.99 13.66 -7.84
C ASN A 381 10.44 13.44 -8.23
N ALA A 382 10.75 13.05 -9.47
CA ALA A 382 12.14 12.87 -9.92
C ALA A 382 12.91 14.20 -9.89
N ARG A 383 12.31 15.29 -10.39
CA ARG A 383 12.89 16.64 -10.32
C ARG A 383 13.10 17.09 -8.87
N ALA A 384 12.08 16.91 -8.03
CA ALA A 384 12.18 17.23 -6.60
C ALA A 384 13.24 16.38 -5.89
N THR A 385 13.38 15.10 -6.24
CA THR A 385 14.41 14.21 -5.68
C THR A 385 15.82 14.69 -6.01
N VAL A 386 16.07 15.10 -7.25
CA VAL A 386 17.38 15.62 -7.66
C VAL A 386 17.67 16.94 -6.94
N PHE A 387 16.72 17.87 -6.94
CA PHE A 387 16.86 19.18 -6.32
C PHE A 387 17.07 19.08 -4.80
N ASN A 388 16.17 18.37 -4.10
CA ASN A 388 16.22 18.18 -2.65
C ASN A 388 17.40 17.29 -2.24
N GLY A 389 17.77 16.32 -3.08
CA GLY A 389 18.91 15.44 -2.87
C GLY A 389 20.23 16.19 -2.88
N HIS A 390 20.45 17.04 -3.88
CA HIS A 390 21.62 17.91 -3.94
C HIS A 390 21.74 18.79 -2.68
N ARG A 391 20.62 19.40 -2.25
CA ARG A 391 20.57 20.21 -1.04
C ARG A 391 20.90 19.42 0.23
N ALA A 392 20.30 18.23 0.38
CA ALA A 392 20.56 17.35 1.53
C ALA A 392 22.03 16.93 1.61
N VAL A 393 22.65 16.59 0.47
CA VAL A 393 24.07 16.24 0.41
C VAL A 393 24.96 17.42 0.81
N ARG A 394 24.67 18.63 0.33
CA ARG A 394 25.45 19.84 0.70
C ARG A 394 25.34 20.16 2.19
N TYR A 395 24.15 20.03 2.77
CA TYR A 395 23.95 20.17 4.21
C TYR A 395 24.75 19.14 5.01
N LEU A 396 24.61 17.85 4.68
CA LEU A 396 25.32 16.76 5.37
C LEU A 396 26.84 16.86 5.22
N ALA A 397 27.32 17.34 4.07
CA ALA A 397 28.74 17.63 3.83
C ALA A 397 29.23 18.92 4.53
N GLY A 398 28.34 19.65 5.21
CA GLY A 398 28.68 20.88 5.92
C GLY A 398 28.96 22.09 5.03
N ARG A 399 28.60 22.03 3.75
CA ARG A 399 28.78 23.14 2.79
C ARG A 399 27.69 24.20 2.92
N ASP A 400 26.49 23.80 3.32
CA ASP A 400 25.35 24.67 3.55
C ASP A 400 24.88 24.57 5.01
N GLY A 401 24.36 25.68 5.56
CA GLY A 401 23.70 25.69 6.86
C GLY A 401 22.35 24.97 6.86
N ALA A 402 21.80 24.73 8.05
CA ALA A 402 20.46 24.18 8.17
C ALA A 402 19.45 25.09 7.46
N PRO A 403 18.48 24.54 6.70
CA PRO A 403 17.41 25.32 6.11
C PRO A 403 16.68 26.15 7.18
N SER A 404 16.30 27.38 6.85
CA SER A 404 15.40 28.15 7.71
C SER A 404 14.01 27.51 7.71
N VAL A 405 13.69 26.76 8.77
CA VAL A 405 12.36 26.20 8.99
C VAL A 405 11.59 27.19 9.85
N ALA A 406 10.70 27.97 9.25
CA ALA A 406 9.79 28.80 10.02
C ALA A 406 8.75 27.87 10.67
N ILE A 407 8.99 27.49 11.93
CA ILE A 407 8.03 26.76 12.76
C ILE A 407 6.92 27.75 13.17
N GLY A 408 6.06 28.12 12.22
CA GLY A 408 4.80 28.83 12.51
C GLY A 408 3.77 27.87 13.13
N GLN A 409 2.52 28.30 13.28
CA GLN A 409 1.41 27.44 13.72
C GLN A 409 1.06 26.28 12.75
N ASN A 410 1.79 26.16 11.62
CA ASN A 410 1.56 25.16 10.59
C ASN A 410 2.29 23.84 10.89
N ASP A 411 1.71 22.72 10.44
CA ASP A 411 2.28 21.37 10.54
C ASP A 411 3.72 21.33 9.98
N LEU A 412 4.66 20.76 10.75
CA LEU A 412 6.08 20.60 10.42
C LEU A 412 6.27 19.97 9.02
N SER A 413 5.34 19.09 8.64
CA SER A 413 5.29 18.43 7.34
C SER A 413 5.23 19.43 6.17
N THR A 414 4.50 20.54 6.34
CA THR A 414 4.36 21.60 5.33
C THR A 414 5.62 22.46 5.26
N ALA A 415 6.19 22.79 6.42
CA ALA A 415 7.42 23.59 6.51
C ALA A 415 8.61 22.86 5.88
N LEU A 416 8.61 21.53 5.86
CA LEU A 416 9.67 20.68 5.31
C LEU A 416 9.32 20.07 3.93
N SER A 417 8.46 20.73 3.15
CA SER A 417 8.07 20.28 1.81
C SER A 417 9.24 20.23 0.81
N PHE A 418 10.26 21.06 1.01
CA PHE A 418 11.48 21.11 0.19
C PHE A 418 12.53 20.04 0.54
N SER A 419 12.24 19.10 1.43
CA SER A 419 13.21 18.10 1.94
C SER A 419 12.97 16.72 1.33
N LEU A 420 14.00 15.87 1.36
CA LEU A 420 13.81 14.43 1.22
C LEU A 420 12.95 13.91 2.37
N ASP A 421 12.12 12.90 2.11
CA ASP A 421 11.16 12.34 3.08
C ASP A 421 11.78 11.30 4.01
N PHE A 422 12.90 11.68 4.62
CA PHE A 422 13.61 10.88 5.61
C PHE A 422 13.46 11.50 6.99
N TRP A 423 12.85 10.76 7.93
CA TRP A 423 12.53 11.27 9.26
C TRP A 423 13.77 11.79 10.01
N TRP A 424 14.92 11.13 9.86
CA TRP A 424 16.18 11.54 10.51
C TRP A 424 16.74 12.83 9.91
N LEU A 425 16.46 13.11 8.63
CA LEU A 425 16.86 14.37 8.01
C LEU A 425 15.99 15.53 8.52
N TYR A 426 14.70 15.29 8.79
CA TYR A 426 13.83 16.27 9.43
C TYR A 426 14.32 16.63 10.84
N LEU A 427 14.71 15.63 11.65
CA LEU A 427 15.29 15.88 12.97
C LEU A 427 16.56 16.73 12.88
N ALA A 428 17.38 16.49 11.86
CA ALA A 428 18.60 17.26 11.64
C ALA A 428 18.31 18.71 11.23
N TYR A 429 17.35 18.94 10.33
CA TYR A 429 16.97 20.29 9.88
C TYR A 429 16.31 21.14 10.97
N VAL A 430 15.62 20.51 11.92
CA VAL A 430 15.01 21.20 13.07
C VAL A 430 15.98 21.32 14.25
N GLY A 431 17.21 20.80 14.12
CA GLY A 431 18.25 20.92 15.14
C GLY A 431 18.08 19.98 16.35
N ILE A 432 17.23 18.95 16.24
CA ILE A 432 17.04 17.94 17.30
C ILE A 432 18.26 17.01 17.37
N ILE A 433 18.84 16.68 16.22
CA ILE A 433 20.11 15.93 16.12
C ILE A 433 21.08 16.72 15.23
N ASP A 434 22.37 16.55 15.45
CA ASP A 434 23.38 17.15 14.58
C ASP A 434 23.53 16.35 13.26
N ARG A 435 24.23 16.95 12.29
CA ARG A 435 24.46 16.37 10.95
C ARG A 435 25.24 15.05 10.97
N LEU A 436 26.17 14.87 11.92
CA LEU A 436 26.97 13.65 12.03
C LEU A 436 26.10 12.52 12.58
N THR A 437 25.30 12.80 13.60
CA THR A 437 24.30 11.85 14.12
C THR A 437 23.32 11.42 13.02
N ALA A 438 22.82 12.36 12.21
CA ALA A 438 21.97 12.05 11.06
C ALA A 438 22.65 11.13 10.04
N LEU A 439 23.93 11.39 9.72
CA LEU A 439 24.73 10.54 8.83
C LEU A 439 24.93 9.13 9.40
N VAL A 440 25.23 9.02 10.69
CA VAL A 440 25.41 7.74 11.39
C VAL A 440 24.11 6.93 11.35
N VAL A 441 22.95 7.56 11.61
CA VAL A 441 21.64 6.90 11.50
C VAL A 441 21.40 6.41 10.07
N ALA A 442 21.68 7.22 9.05
CA ALA A 442 21.53 6.82 7.65
C ALA A 442 22.41 5.61 7.29
N LEU A 443 23.69 5.63 7.68
CA LEU A 443 24.63 4.54 7.45
C LEU A 443 24.24 3.26 8.20
N ALA A 444 23.78 3.39 9.45
CA ALA A 444 23.32 2.26 10.26
C ALA A 444 22.08 1.59 9.67
N LEU A 445 21.12 2.36 9.16
CA LEU A 445 19.94 1.85 8.47
C LEU A 445 20.32 1.14 7.16
N ALA A 446 21.24 1.72 6.38
CA ALA A 446 21.73 1.10 5.14
C ALA A 446 22.48 -0.22 5.42
N ALA A 447 23.36 -0.24 6.43
CA ALA A 447 24.07 -1.44 6.86
C ALA A 447 23.11 -2.53 7.35
N SER A 448 22.14 -2.17 8.18
CA SER A 448 21.10 -3.09 8.67
C SER A 448 20.31 -3.72 7.52
N ALA A 449 19.92 -2.92 6.52
CA ALA A 449 19.22 -3.40 5.32
C ALA A 449 20.10 -4.36 4.51
N ALA A 450 21.37 -4.03 4.30
CA ALA A 450 22.31 -4.89 3.57
C ALA A 450 22.53 -6.24 4.28
N VAL A 451 22.68 -6.22 5.61
CA VAL A 451 22.81 -7.43 6.44
C VAL A 451 21.54 -8.27 6.37
N ALA A 452 20.36 -7.68 6.50
CA ALA A 452 19.09 -8.39 6.38
C ALA A 452 18.91 -9.06 5.01
N LEU A 453 19.21 -8.34 3.91
CA LEU A 453 19.16 -8.88 2.56
C LEU A 453 20.15 -10.04 2.36
N ARG A 454 21.38 -9.90 2.87
CA ARG A 454 22.39 -10.96 2.80
C ARG A 454 21.94 -12.21 3.57
N MET A 455 21.42 -12.04 4.78
CA MET A 455 20.90 -13.15 5.58
C MET A 455 19.74 -13.86 4.87
N ALA A 456 18.76 -13.11 4.38
CA ALA A 456 17.64 -13.66 3.62
C ALA A 456 18.12 -14.45 2.39
N TRP A 457 19.09 -13.90 1.64
CA TRP A 457 19.65 -14.56 0.47
C TRP A 457 20.39 -15.86 0.82
N VAL A 458 21.24 -15.84 1.85
CA VAL A 458 21.99 -17.03 2.30
C VAL A 458 21.03 -18.12 2.76
N THR A 459 20.04 -17.78 3.58
CA THR A 459 19.04 -18.73 4.07
C THR A 459 18.21 -19.32 2.93
N ALA A 460 17.71 -18.48 2.02
CA ALA A 460 16.94 -18.95 0.87
C ALA A 460 17.78 -19.81 -0.09
N SER A 461 19.05 -19.48 -0.28
CA SER A 461 19.96 -20.26 -1.13
C SER A 461 20.25 -21.63 -0.54
N ARG A 462 20.53 -21.71 0.77
CA ARG A 462 20.72 -22.99 1.50
C ARG A 462 19.48 -23.86 1.46
N ALA A 463 18.30 -23.30 1.70
CA ALA A 463 17.04 -24.04 1.60
C ALA A 463 16.80 -24.55 0.16
N SER A 464 17.19 -23.76 -0.85
CA SER A 464 17.07 -24.16 -2.25
C SER A 464 18.00 -25.32 -2.62
N SER A 465 19.24 -25.34 -2.10
CA SER A 465 20.20 -26.41 -2.39
C SER A 465 19.80 -27.74 -1.76
N VAL A 466 19.24 -27.72 -0.54
CA VAL A 466 18.70 -28.93 0.11
C VAL A 466 17.57 -29.51 -0.74
N MET A 467 16.61 -28.66 -1.15
CA MET A 467 15.47 -29.09 -1.95
C MET A 467 15.85 -29.60 -3.35
N SER A 468 16.97 -29.14 -3.93
CA SER A 468 17.49 -29.72 -5.18
C SER A 468 18.22 -31.04 -4.96
N GLY A 469 18.90 -31.21 -3.82
CA GLY A 469 19.59 -32.45 -3.47
C GLY A 469 18.64 -33.60 -3.16
N GLU A 470 17.45 -33.32 -2.62
CA GLU A 470 16.39 -34.33 -2.40
C GLU A 470 15.67 -34.76 -3.69
N ARG A 471 15.85 -34.04 -4.81
CA ARG A 471 15.21 -34.32 -6.11
C ARG A 471 16.14 -34.98 -7.14
N ALA A 472 17.44 -35.05 -6.84
CA ALA A 472 18.45 -35.75 -7.62
C ALA A 472 18.61 -37.17 -7.07
#